data_AF-A0A5P9CRV0-F1
#
_entry.id   AF-A0A5P9CRV0-F1
#
_cell.length_a   1.000
_cell.length_b   1.000
_cell.length_c   1.000
_cell.angle_alpha   90.00
_cell.angle_beta   90.00
_cell.angle_gamma   90.00
#
_symmetry.space_group_name_H-M   'P 1'
#
loop_
_entity.id
_entity.type
_entity.pdbx_description
1 polymer ?
#
loop_
_entity_poly.entity_id
_entity_poly.type
_entity_poly.pdbx_seq_one_letter_code
_entity_poly.pdbx_strand_id
1 'polypeptide(L)'
;MILVNEGESPVILCLPHSGTDMPEAVSKRLNATGRLQADLSWQLDRVFDFHHILNVTVIRSTVSRYVIDLDKAVENGDGEHCPVTTLDGKRIYQEGEEPGPTEIEQRELLFYEPFHKALRHQLDRLMKKHGKVILLDCQSMRSHIKGVTGKGLPLVSVGSMDGKSTDPDLRNLLVGSFQGLPGFTISVDEHAKGGLITRTLGQPDHGVHAMSLLLAQRAYLRHESPPFEPDKTRVERLREVLQDMLTRLIDWTALPDKNGNEASSGEVSQEPEADSDPSGEMSDDEVVAPNAEETEHRQEAEIEVDPVDASQSTSNDSDEPESGVSDELPEKPLLVAE
;
A
#
# COMPACT_ATOMS: atom_id res chain seq x y z
N MET A 1 12.44 -12.37 3.30
CA MET A 1 11.91 -10.99 3.39
C MET A 1 10.63 -10.77 2.60
N ILE A 2 10.42 -11.48 1.49
CA ILE A 2 9.15 -11.45 0.75
C ILE A 2 8.59 -12.87 0.81
N LEU A 3 7.29 -12.99 1.07
CA LEU A 3 6.60 -14.27 1.05
C LEU A 3 5.50 -14.20 0.01
N VAL A 4 5.48 -15.19 -0.87
CA VAL A 4 4.47 -15.35 -1.91
C VAL A 4 3.82 -16.70 -1.73
N ASN A 5 2.51 -16.69 -1.53
CA ASN A 5 1.67 -17.87 -1.62
C ASN A 5 0.91 -17.77 -2.95
N GLU A 6 1.42 -18.47 -3.97
CA GLU A 6 0.81 -18.44 -5.30
C GLU A 6 -0.55 -19.12 -5.30
N GLY A 7 -1.51 -18.43 -5.91
CA GLY A 7 -2.81 -18.97 -6.25
C GLY A 7 -3.09 -18.80 -7.75
N GLU A 8 -4.22 -19.34 -8.18
CA GLU A 8 -4.61 -19.46 -9.58
C GLU A 8 -5.83 -18.60 -9.97
N SER A 9 -6.50 -17.99 -8.99
CA SER A 9 -7.60 -17.04 -9.22
C SER A 9 -7.08 -15.67 -9.67
N PRO A 10 -7.91 -14.82 -10.31
CA PRO A 10 -7.50 -13.53 -10.86
C PRO A 10 -7.38 -12.42 -9.81
N VAL A 11 -7.07 -12.76 -8.56
CA VAL A 11 -6.94 -11.81 -7.45
C VAL A 11 -5.59 -11.96 -6.78
N ILE A 12 -4.97 -10.81 -6.49
CA ILE A 12 -3.76 -10.67 -5.67
C ILE A 12 -4.10 -9.86 -4.42
N LEU A 13 -3.79 -10.41 -3.26
CA LEU A 13 -3.75 -9.68 -1.99
C LEU A 13 -2.30 -9.27 -1.72
N CYS A 14 -2.04 -7.97 -1.71
CA CYS A 14 -0.74 -7.41 -1.40
C CYS A 14 -0.75 -6.83 0.02
N LEU A 15 0.12 -7.33 0.91
CA LEU A 15 0.20 -6.88 2.31
C LEU A 15 1.58 -6.26 2.60
N PRO A 16 1.84 -5.01 2.16
CA PRO A 16 3.16 -4.39 2.25
C PRO A 16 3.59 -4.11 3.70
N HIS A 17 2.64 -3.93 4.63
CA HIS A 17 2.93 -3.48 6.01
C HIS A 17 2.65 -4.52 7.10
N SER A 18 2.47 -5.79 6.74
CA SER A 18 2.22 -6.88 7.71
C SER A 18 3.51 -7.43 8.36
N GLY A 19 4.67 -7.08 7.81
CA GLY A 19 5.98 -7.52 8.29
C GLY A 19 6.35 -6.91 9.64
N THR A 20 7.03 -7.69 10.48
CA THR A 20 7.48 -7.28 11.83
C THR A 20 9.00 -7.40 12.01
N ASP A 21 9.69 -7.98 11.03
CA ASP A 21 11.13 -8.18 11.06
C ASP A 21 11.82 -6.81 11.09
N MET A 22 12.66 -6.61 12.10
CA MET A 22 13.47 -5.43 12.29
C MET A 22 14.94 -5.86 12.31
N PRO A 23 15.73 -5.56 11.26
CA PRO A 23 17.16 -5.87 11.26
C PRO A 23 17.84 -5.31 12.51
N GLU A 24 18.78 -6.05 13.10
CA GLU A 24 19.44 -5.66 14.34
C GLU A 24 20.13 -4.28 14.24
N ALA A 25 20.71 -3.99 13.06
CA ALA A 25 21.32 -2.70 12.74
C ALA A 25 20.34 -1.52 12.84
N VAL A 26 19.05 -1.73 12.58
CA VAL A 26 18.00 -0.72 12.73
C VAL A 26 17.43 -0.75 14.14
N SER A 27 17.16 -1.94 14.69
CA SER A 27 16.53 -2.12 16.00
C SER A 27 17.27 -1.39 17.14
N LYS A 28 18.61 -1.45 17.14
CA LYS A 28 19.46 -0.80 18.16
C LYS A 28 19.37 0.73 18.17
N ARG A 29 18.94 1.32 17.05
CA ARG A 29 18.86 2.77 16.81
C ARG A 29 17.48 3.32 17.14
N LEU A 30 16.47 2.46 17.30
CA LEU A 30 15.11 2.89 17.65
C LEU A 30 15.03 3.39 19.08
N ASN A 31 14.23 4.42 19.29
CA ASN A 31 13.82 4.86 20.63
C ASN A 31 12.63 4.01 21.14
N ALA A 32 12.09 4.35 22.31
CA ALA A 32 10.97 3.60 22.90
C ALA A 32 9.72 3.59 21.98
N THR A 33 9.41 4.71 21.31
CA THR A 33 8.31 4.82 20.35
C THR A 33 8.51 3.89 19.16
N GLY A 34 9.70 3.91 18.54
CA GLY A 34 10.00 3.07 17.37
C GLY A 34 9.90 1.58 17.67
N ARG A 35 10.32 1.15 18.87
CA ARG A 35 10.22 -0.26 19.29
C ARG A 35 8.78 -0.77 19.44
N LEU A 36 7.79 0.11 19.61
CA LEU A 36 6.38 -0.28 19.67
C LEU A 36 5.83 -0.72 18.31
N GLN A 37 6.42 -0.25 17.20
CA GLN A 37 5.97 -0.58 15.85
C GLN A 37 4.45 -0.35 15.66
N ALA A 38 3.95 0.79 16.13
CA ALA A 38 2.51 1.04 16.30
C ALA A 38 1.73 1.26 14.98
N ASP A 39 2.43 1.41 13.86
CA ASP A 39 1.83 1.71 12.55
C ASP A 39 1.86 0.53 11.56
N LEU A 40 2.24 -0.66 12.04
CA LEU A 40 2.19 -1.90 11.25
C LEU A 40 0.76 -2.38 11.10
N SER A 41 0.53 -3.13 10.02
CA SER A 41 -0.69 -3.92 9.81
C SER A 41 -0.64 -5.24 10.59
N TRP A 42 -0.52 -5.14 11.91
CA TRP A 42 -0.40 -6.28 12.82
C TRP A 42 -1.47 -7.35 12.60
N GLN A 43 -1.08 -8.62 12.46
CA GLN A 43 -2.00 -9.77 12.33
C GLN A 43 -2.92 -9.75 11.10
N LEU A 44 -2.71 -8.82 10.16
CA LEU A 44 -3.52 -8.73 8.94
C LEU A 44 -3.36 -9.99 8.06
N ASP A 45 -2.18 -10.61 8.07
CA ASP A 45 -1.93 -11.90 7.43
C ASP A 45 -2.89 -12.99 7.93
N ARG A 46 -3.19 -13.03 9.23
CA ARG A 46 -4.15 -13.99 9.82
C ARG A 46 -5.60 -13.74 9.41
N VAL A 47 -5.94 -12.48 9.12
CA VAL A 47 -7.28 -12.12 8.61
C VAL A 47 -7.47 -12.77 7.24
N PHE A 48 -6.43 -12.79 6.40
CA PHE A 48 -6.44 -13.35 5.05
C PHE A 48 -5.99 -14.83 4.94
N ASP A 49 -5.78 -15.53 6.05
CA ASP A 49 -5.34 -16.95 6.08
C ASP A 49 -6.33 -17.92 5.39
N PHE A 50 -7.51 -17.45 5.00
CA PHE A 50 -8.48 -18.19 4.21
C PHE A 50 -8.24 -18.12 2.68
N HIS A 51 -7.23 -17.38 2.21
CA HIS A 51 -6.97 -17.12 0.78
C HIS A 51 -6.86 -18.42 -0.06
N HIS A 52 -6.38 -19.50 0.53
CA HIS A 52 -6.25 -20.81 -0.11
C HIS A 52 -7.60 -21.41 -0.52
N ILE A 53 -8.68 -21.10 0.18
CA ILE A 53 -10.05 -21.57 -0.14
C ILE A 53 -10.49 -21.04 -1.51
N LEU A 54 -10.10 -19.81 -1.84
CA LEU A 54 -10.44 -19.14 -3.10
C LEU A 54 -9.28 -19.16 -4.11
N ASN A 55 -8.21 -19.90 -3.81
CA ASN A 55 -7.01 -20.00 -4.62
C ASN A 55 -6.43 -18.61 -5.00
N VAL A 56 -6.48 -17.67 -4.06
CA VAL A 56 -6.03 -16.27 -4.22
C VAL A 56 -4.55 -16.18 -3.95
N THR A 57 -3.84 -15.43 -4.79
CA THR A 57 -2.41 -15.15 -4.59
C THR A 57 -2.23 -14.14 -3.47
N VAL A 58 -1.33 -14.43 -2.53
CA VAL A 58 -0.94 -13.50 -1.46
C VAL A 58 0.54 -13.18 -1.58
N ILE A 59 0.88 -11.90 -1.57
CA ILE A 59 2.25 -11.42 -1.46
C ILE A 59 2.37 -10.48 -0.26
N ARG A 60 3.39 -10.70 0.57
CA ARG A 60 3.65 -9.87 1.76
C ARG A 60 5.13 -9.67 2.02
N SER A 61 5.45 -8.53 2.63
CA SER A 61 6.76 -8.31 3.22
C SER A 61 6.81 -8.89 4.63
N THR A 62 7.95 -9.46 5.01
CA THR A 62 8.24 -9.81 6.41
C THR A 62 8.90 -8.66 7.15
N VAL A 63 9.41 -7.66 6.43
CA VAL A 63 10.13 -6.50 6.97
C VAL A 63 9.15 -5.44 7.44
N SER A 64 9.45 -4.86 8.59
CA SER A 64 8.69 -3.75 9.16
C SER A 64 8.69 -2.52 8.26
N ARG A 65 7.54 -1.85 8.16
CA ARG A 65 7.44 -0.56 7.43
C ARG A 65 8.32 0.54 8.02
N TYR A 66 8.77 0.40 9.27
CA TYR A 66 9.72 1.33 9.89
C TYR A 66 11.16 1.18 9.37
N VAL A 67 11.46 0.06 8.71
CA VAL A 67 12.68 -0.07 7.90
C VAL A 67 12.45 0.63 6.56
N ILE A 68 11.38 0.26 5.87
CA ILE A 68 11.03 0.82 4.57
C ILE A 68 9.54 0.60 4.26
N ASP A 69 8.86 1.65 3.84
CA ASP A 69 7.47 1.66 3.42
C ASP A 69 7.38 1.35 1.92
N LEU A 70 6.92 0.13 1.63
CA LEU A 70 6.79 -0.42 0.27
C LEU A 70 5.60 0.12 -0.52
N ASP A 71 4.81 1.02 0.06
CA ASP A 71 3.66 1.66 -0.60
C ASP A 71 3.81 3.20 -0.68
N LYS A 72 5.04 3.68 -0.42
CA LYS A 72 5.45 5.08 -0.60
C LYS A 72 6.38 5.21 -1.80
N ALA A 73 6.22 6.28 -2.56
CA ALA A 73 7.07 6.57 -3.71
C ALA A 73 8.52 6.83 -3.28
N VAL A 74 9.46 6.42 -4.12
CA VAL A 74 10.85 6.90 -4.08
C VAL A 74 10.88 8.20 -4.87
N GLU A 75 10.63 9.33 -4.20
CA GLU A 75 10.84 10.65 -4.78
C GLU A 75 12.30 11.09 -4.60
N ASN A 76 12.75 12.08 -5.38
CA ASN A 76 14.15 12.47 -5.48
C ASN A 76 14.70 13.05 -4.16
N GLY A 77 15.12 12.17 -3.24
CA GLY A 77 15.99 12.49 -2.10
C GLY A 77 15.30 12.91 -0.81
N ASP A 78 13.98 12.79 -0.68
CA ASP A 78 13.26 13.12 0.56
C ASP A 78 13.29 11.98 1.60
N GLY A 79 13.57 10.75 1.17
CA GLY A 79 13.64 9.57 2.04
C GLY A 79 12.30 9.22 2.67
N GLU A 80 11.16 9.68 2.14
CA GLU A 80 9.84 9.50 2.77
C GLU A 80 9.45 8.03 2.97
N HIS A 81 9.90 7.16 2.06
CA HIS A 81 9.69 5.72 2.15
C HIS A 81 10.57 5.05 3.22
N CYS A 82 11.53 5.75 3.83
CA CYS A 82 12.26 5.31 5.02
C CYS A 82 11.81 6.16 6.22
N PRO A 83 10.67 5.83 6.86
CA PRO A 83 10.04 6.73 7.81
C PRO A 83 10.93 6.98 9.04
N VAL A 84 10.98 8.24 9.48
CA VAL A 84 11.65 8.67 10.72
C VAL A 84 10.69 9.05 11.84
N THR A 85 9.40 9.11 11.51
CA THR A 85 8.30 9.38 12.43
C THR A 85 7.19 8.34 12.31
N THR A 86 6.41 8.19 13.38
CA THR A 86 5.12 7.50 13.35
C THR A 86 4.10 8.28 12.54
N LEU A 87 2.96 7.66 12.24
CA LEU A 87 1.85 8.34 11.55
C LEU A 87 1.31 9.57 12.33
N ASP A 88 1.45 9.60 13.66
CA ASP A 88 1.13 10.77 14.51
C ASP A 88 2.32 11.71 14.74
N GLY A 89 3.39 11.61 13.96
CA GLY A 89 4.49 12.57 13.92
C GLY A 89 5.54 12.42 15.02
N LYS A 90 5.56 11.30 15.76
CA LYS A 90 6.57 11.07 16.83
C LYS A 90 7.82 10.44 16.23
N ARG A 91 9.01 10.93 16.59
CA ARG A 91 10.29 10.34 16.17
C ARG A 91 10.39 8.86 16.57
N ILE A 92 10.93 8.02 15.69
CA ILE A 92 11.14 6.59 15.96
C ILE A 92 12.59 6.22 16.24
N TYR A 93 13.55 7.04 15.80
CA TYR A 93 14.98 6.86 16.06
C TYR A 93 15.43 7.63 17.32
N GLN A 94 16.56 7.19 17.88
CA GLN A 94 17.36 8.01 18.79
C GLN A 94 17.88 9.24 18.03
N GLU A 95 18.25 10.30 18.76
CA GLU A 95 18.70 11.55 18.15
C GLU A 95 19.98 11.33 17.34
N GLY A 96 19.96 11.72 16.06
CA GLY A 96 21.10 11.57 15.14
C GLY A 96 21.27 10.15 14.57
N GLU A 97 20.36 9.24 14.90
CA GLU A 97 20.37 7.85 14.47
C GLU A 97 19.37 7.58 13.33
N GLU A 98 18.88 8.60 12.64
CA GLU A 98 18.07 8.47 11.43
C GLU A 98 18.88 7.87 10.25
N PRO A 99 18.25 7.14 9.31
CA PRO A 99 18.95 6.61 8.15
C PRO A 99 19.46 7.74 7.24
N GLY A 100 20.75 7.68 6.90
CA GLY A 100 21.35 8.62 5.93
C GLY A 100 21.11 8.18 4.48
N PRO A 101 21.45 9.04 3.49
CA PRO A 101 21.17 8.78 2.07
C PRO A 101 21.70 7.44 1.54
N THR A 102 22.94 7.07 1.91
CA THR A 102 23.54 5.79 1.50
C THR A 102 22.79 4.59 2.08
N GLU A 103 22.28 4.69 3.31
CA GLU A 103 21.50 3.62 3.91
C GLU A 103 20.11 3.51 3.26
N ILE A 104 19.50 4.64 2.92
CA ILE A 104 18.21 4.68 2.21
C ILE A 104 18.34 3.94 0.86
N GLU A 105 19.35 4.26 0.05
CA GLU A 105 19.63 3.57 -1.22
C GLU A 105 19.85 2.06 -1.01
N GLN A 106 20.58 1.66 0.04
CA GLN A 106 20.76 0.25 0.38
C GLN A 106 19.43 -0.43 0.74
N ARG A 107 18.55 0.23 1.50
CA ARG A 107 17.23 -0.30 1.84
C ARG A 107 16.36 -0.44 0.58
N GLU A 108 16.43 0.52 -0.34
CA GLU A 108 15.72 0.43 -1.63
C GLU A 108 16.14 -0.83 -2.41
N LEU A 109 17.44 -1.04 -2.61
CA LEU A 109 17.98 -2.19 -3.33
C LEU A 109 17.67 -3.54 -2.66
N LEU A 110 17.69 -3.58 -1.32
CA LEU A 110 17.54 -4.83 -0.56
C LEU A 110 16.08 -5.24 -0.36
N PHE A 111 15.17 -4.28 -0.23
CA PHE A 111 13.80 -4.54 0.21
C PHE A 111 12.75 -4.06 -0.78
N TYR A 112 12.91 -2.83 -1.29
CA TYR A 112 11.89 -2.17 -2.10
C TYR A 112 11.83 -2.73 -3.52
N GLU A 113 12.94 -2.66 -4.25
CA GLU A 113 12.97 -3.18 -5.63
C GLU A 113 12.60 -4.66 -5.71
N PRO A 114 13.12 -5.55 -4.83
CA PRO A 114 12.76 -6.96 -4.88
C PRO A 114 11.26 -7.19 -4.61
N PHE A 115 10.64 -6.43 -3.70
CA PHE A 115 9.21 -6.57 -3.40
C PHE A 115 8.36 -6.16 -4.60
N HIS A 116 8.61 -5.00 -5.19
CA HIS A 116 7.86 -4.55 -6.36
C HIS A 116 8.13 -5.43 -7.60
N LYS A 117 9.33 -5.99 -7.75
CA LYS A 117 9.63 -6.98 -8.79
C LYS A 117 8.80 -8.27 -8.60
N ALA A 118 8.71 -8.77 -7.37
CA ALA A 118 7.91 -9.95 -7.06
C ALA A 118 6.41 -9.69 -7.27
N LEU A 119 5.90 -8.52 -6.86
CA LEU A 119 4.52 -8.12 -7.08
C LEU A 119 4.18 -8.04 -8.57
N ARG A 120 5.01 -7.37 -9.38
CA ARG A 120 4.84 -7.32 -10.84
C ARG A 120 4.88 -8.70 -11.48
N HIS A 121 5.77 -9.57 -11.02
CA HIS A 121 5.83 -10.94 -11.54
C HIS A 121 4.52 -11.70 -11.32
N GLN A 122 3.90 -11.59 -10.14
CA GLN A 122 2.61 -12.23 -9.86
C GLN A 122 1.47 -11.61 -10.69
N LEU A 123 1.49 -10.29 -10.87
CA LEU A 123 0.54 -9.60 -11.72
C LEU A 123 0.63 -10.08 -13.17
N ASP A 124 1.83 -10.11 -13.75
CA ASP A 124 2.07 -10.56 -15.13
C ASP A 124 1.66 -12.02 -15.33
N ARG A 125 1.93 -12.89 -14.34
CA ARG A 125 1.55 -14.30 -14.36
C ARG A 125 0.04 -14.47 -14.47
N LEU A 126 -0.72 -13.76 -13.63
CA LEU A 126 -2.18 -13.86 -13.63
C LEU A 126 -2.82 -13.14 -14.83
N MET A 127 -2.24 -12.00 -15.27
CA MET A 127 -2.71 -11.28 -16.45
C MET A 127 -2.62 -12.15 -17.71
N LYS A 128 -1.52 -12.90 -17.89
CA LYS A 128 -1.37 -13.85 -19.00
C LYS A 128 -2.44 -14.95 -19.02
N LYS A 129 -2.98 -15.30 -17.85
CA LYS A 129 -3.96 -16.38 -17.70
C LYS A 129 -5.39 -15.91 -17.85
N HIS A 130 -5.72 -14.75 -17.29
CA HIS A 130 -7.10 -14.31 -17.12
C HIS A 130 -7.48 -13.10 -17.96
N GLY A 131 -6.51 -12.31 -18.44
CA GLY A 131 -6.76 -11.05 -19.16
C GLY A 131 -7.28 -9.91 -18.27
N LYS A 132 -7.91 -10.22 -17.14
CA LYS A 132 -8.31 -9.29 -16.08
C LYS A 132 -7.82 -9.77 -14.72
N VAL A 133 -7.19 -8.89 -13.96
CA VAL A 133 -6.67 -9.18 -12.63
C VAL A 133 -7.02 -8.05 -11.67
N ILE A 134 -7.37 -8.44 -10.45
CA ILE A 134 -7.67 -7.52 -9.35
C ILE A 134 -6.51 -7.55 -8.36
N LEU A 135 -5.97 -6.39 -8.04
CA LEU A 135 -4.96 -6.20 -7.01
C LEU A 135 -5.59 -5.45 -5.83
N LEU A 136 -5.67 -6.10 -4.67
CA LEU A 136 -6.04 -5.44 -3.43
C LEU A 136 -4.78 -5.16 -2.60
N ASP A 137 -4.42 -3.89 -2.51
CA ASP A 137 -3.42 -3.37 -1.58
C ASP A 137 -4.03 -3.30 -0.17
N CYS A 138 -3.78 -4.34 0.61
CA CYS A 138 -4.43 -4.61 1.89
C CYS A 138 -3.59 -4.08 3.05
N GLN A 139 -4.14 -3.13 3.79
CA GLN A 139 -3.50 -2.47 4.92
C GLN A 139 -4.45 -2.40 6.11
N SER A 140 -3.90 -2.13 7.28
CA SER A 140 -4.69 -1.78 8.45
C SER A 140 -3.93 -0.83 9.36
N MET A 141 -4.68 -0.02 10.11
CA MET A 141 -4.10 0.91 11.07
C MET A 141 -5.03 1.11 12.27
N ARG A 142 -4.48 1.73 13.31
CA ARG A 142 -5.21 2.10 14.53
C ARG A 142 -6.38 3.02 14.18
N SER A 143 -7.50 2.87 14.87
CA SER A 143 -8.72 3.64 14.60
C SER A 143 -8.55 5.13 14.85
N HIS A 144 -7.76 5.49 15.86
CA HIS A 144 -7.54 6.87 16.30
C HIS A 144 -6.05 7.19 16.29
N ILE A 145 -5.64 8.00 15.33
CA ILE A 145 -4.28 8.52 15.17
C ILE A 145 -4.40 10.04 15.16
N LYS A 146 -3.75 10.69 16.13
CA LYS A 146 -3.83 12.15 16.31
C LYS A 146 -3.36 12.85 15.04
N GLY A 147 -4.16 13.79 14.54
CA GLY A 147 -3.85 14.53 13.31
C GLY A 147 -4.14 13.77 12.00
N VAL A 148 -4.47 12.48 12.05
CA VAL A 148 -4.74 11.64 10.86
C VAL A 148 -6.20 11.19 10.81
N THR A 149 -6.75 10.66 11.90
CA THR A 149 -8.13 10.15 11.96
C THR A 149 -8.96 10.85 13.03
N GLY A 150 -9.22 12.16 12.85
CA GLY A 150 -9.90 13.00 13.86
C GLY A 150 -11.31 12.53 14.25
N LYS A 151 -12.06 11.91 13.34
CA LYS A 151 -13.40 11.35 13.60
C LYS A 151 -13.40 9.83 13.84
N GLY A 152 -12.21 9.23 13.93
CA GLY A 152 -12.02 7.78 13.90
C GLY A 152 -12.09 7.22 12.48
N LEU A 153 -11.30 6.18 12.22
CA LEU A 153 -11.30 5.48 10.93
C LEU A 153 -12.61 4.69 10.75
N PRO A 154 -13.24 4.69 9.57
CA PRO A 154 -14.26 3.70 9.21
C PRO A 154 -13.74 2.26 9.39
N LEU A 155 -14.62 1.30 9.57
CA LEU A 155 -14.18 -0.10 9.73
C LEU A 155 -13.45 -0.59 8.46
N VAL A 156 -13.93 -0.14 7.29
CA VAL A 156 -13.38 -0.45 5.98
C VAL A 156 -13.25 0.84 5.17
N SER A 157 -12.07 1.12 4.63
CA SER A 157 -11.83 2.26 3.74
C SER A 157 -11.28 1.74 2.41
N VAL A 158 -11.95 2.11 1.32
CA VAL A 158 -11.62 1.65 -0.04
C VAL A 158 -10.99 2.80 -0.82
N GLY A 159 -9.82 2.56 -1.40
CA GLY A 159 -9.14 3.51 -2.27
C GLY A 159 -9.16 3.08 -3.72
N SER A 160 -9.51 4.02 -4.60
CA SER A 160 -9.64 3.80 -6.04
C SER A 160 -8.97 4.87 -6.89
N MET A 161 -8.14 5.73 -6.30
CA MET A 161 -7.52 6.88 -6.97
C MET A 161 -8.59 7.78 -7.61
N ASP A 162 -9.62 8.14 -6.84
CA ASP A 162 -10.80 8.87 -7.33
C ASP A 162 -11.49 8.16 -8.52
N GLY A 163 -11.51 6.83 -8.52
CA GLY A 163 -12.10 5.99 -9.57
C GLY A 163 -11.22 5.71 -10.79
N LYS A 164 -9.94 6.11 -10.78
CA LYS A 164 -9.03 5.95 -11.94
C LYS A 164 -8.27 4.63 -11.98
N SER A 165 -8.18 3.90 -10.87
CA SER A 165 -7.34 2.69 -10.76
C SER A 165 -8.10 1.36 -10.93
N THR A 166 -9.42 1.41 -11.08
CA THR A 166 -10.30 0.24 -11.16
C THR A 166 -11.56 0.56 -11.95
N ASP A 167 -12.26 -0.47 -12.42
CA ASP A 167 -13.59 -0.32 -12.99
C ASP A 167 -14.59 0.15 -11.91
N PRO A 168 -15.50 1.11 -12.21
CA PRO A 168 -16.49 1.59 -11.26
C PRO A 168 -17.44 0.52 -10.72
N ASP A 169 -17.87 -0.45 -11.54
CA ASP A 169 -18.75 -1.54 -11.12
C ASP A 169 -18.03 -2.45 -10.14
N LEU A 170 -16.75 -2.75 -10.40
CA LEU A 170 -15.93 -3.54 -9.49
C LEU A 170 -15.75 -2.85 -8.14
N ARG A 171 -15.48 -1.54 -8.14
CA ARG A 171 -15.39 -0.74 -6.91
C ARG A 171 -16.70 -0.79 -6.13
N ASN A 172 -17.83 -0.58 -6.82
CA ASN A 172 -19.14 -0.59 -6.19
C ASN A 172 -19.49 -1.97 -5.63
N LEU A 173 -19.06 -3.05 -6.29
CA LEU A 173 -19.23 -4.42 -5.82
C LEU A 173 -18.43 -4.68 -4.52
N LEU A 174 -17.18 -4.22 -4.46
CA LEU A 174 -16.35 -4.32 -3.25
C LEU A 174 -17.00 -3.54 -2.10
N VAL A 175 -17.37 -2.26 -2.32
CA VAL A 175 -18.02 -1.41 -1.30
C VAL A 175 -19.35 -2.02 -0.84
N GLY A 176 -20.17 -2.50 -1.77
CA GLY A 176 -21.46 -3.13 -1.49
C GLY A 176 -21.36 -4.42 -0.70
N SER A 177 -20.20 -5.09 -0.68
CA SER A 177 -19.98 -6.31 0.11
C SER A 177 -19.98 -6.04 1.62
N PHE A 178 -19.73 -4.80 2.05
CA PHE A 178 -19.76 -4.41 3.45
C PHE A 178 -21.01 -3.60 3.82
N GLN A 179 -21.68 -3.01 2.83
CA GLN A 179 -22.74 -2.03 3.06
C GLN A 179 -23.98 -2.67 3.68
N GLY A 180 -24.52 -2.03 4.73
CA GLY A 180 -25.68 -2.52 5.47
C GLY A 180 -25.38 -3.62 6.50
N LEU A 181 -24.14 -4.12 6.57
CA LEU A 181 -23.75 -5.06 7.61
C LEU A 181 -23.67 -4.34 8.98
N PRO A 182 -24.29 -4.88 10.05
CA PRO A 182 -24.34 -4.19 11.34
C PRO A 182 -22.96 -3.79 11.88
N GLY A 183 -22.70 -2.50 12.09
CA GLY A 183 -21.41 -2.04 12.64
C GLY A 183 -20.23 -2.02 11.66
N PHE A 184 -20.44 -2.34 10.37
CA PHE A 184 -19.49 -2.00 9.32
C PHE A 184 -19.74 -0.56 8.87
N THR A 185 -18.75 0.30 9.04
CA THR A 185 -18.73 1.66 8.48
C THR A 185 -17.72 1.71 7.34
N ILE A 186 -18.08 2.40 6.25
CA ILE A 186 -17.33 2.36 5.00
C ILE A 186 -17.07 3.79 4.52
N SER A 187 -15.88 4.03 3.97
CA SER A 187 -15.57 5.23 3.20
C SER A 187 -14.91 4.86 1.87
N VAL A 188 -15.04 5.74 0.87
CA VAL A 188 -14.38 5.59 -0.43
C VAL A 188 -13.51 6.83 -0.67
N ASP A 189 -12.23 6.63 -0.96
CA ASP A 189 -11.24 7.66 -1.30
C ASP A 189 -11.02 8.79 -0.25
N GLU A 190 -11.59 8.68 0.95
CA GLU A 190 -11.39 9.65 2.05
C GLU A 190 -10.14 9.36 2.88
N HIS A 191 -10.00 8.13 3.40
CA HIS A 191 -8.91 7.72 4.30
C HIS A 191 -7.86 6.84 3.65
N ALA A 192 -8.22 6.20 2.54
CA ALA A 192 -7.32 5.44 1.70
C ALA A 192 -7.65 5.86 0.28
N LYS A 193 -6.89 6.80 -0.30
CA LYS A 193 -7.10 7.24 -1.68
C LYS A 193 -6.41 6.33 -2.70
N GLY A 194 -5.58 5.40 -2.23
CA GLY A 194 -4.63 4.63 -3.01
C GLY A 194 -3.21 5.12 -2.76
N GLY A 195 -2.34 4.23 -2.29
CA GLY A 195 -0.91 4.45 -2.18
C GLY A 195 -0.18 4.25 -3.51
N LEU A 196 1.15 4.14 -3.47
CA LEU A 196 1.97 3.96 -4.66
C LEU A 196 1.51 2.74 -5.48
N ILE A 197 1.30 1.60 -4.82
CA ILE A 197 0.99 0.33 -5.49
C ILE A 197 -0.28 0.48 -6.31
N THR A 198 -1.34 1.01 -5.70
CA THR A 198 -2.64 1.25 -6.36
C THR A 198 -2.53 2.24 -7.51
N ARG A 199 -1.77 3.34 -7.33
CA ARG A 199 -1.61 4.38 -8.34
C ARG A 199 -0.79 3.93 -9.55
N THR A 200 0.25 3.14 -9.33
CA THR A 200 1.18 2.72 -10.38
C THR A 200 0.68 1.51 -11.14
N LEU A 201 0.04 0.54 -10.46
CA LEU A 201 -0.37 -0.70 -11.09
C LEU A 201 -1.82 -0.67 -11.59
N GLY A 202 -2.68 0.22 -11.07
CA GLY A 202 -4.05 0.37 -11.54
C GLY A 202 -4.12 0.88 -12.98
N GLN A 203 -4.48 0.01 -13.91
CA GLN A 203 -4.60 0.28 -15.34
C GLN A 203 -5.86 -0.44 -15.86
N PRO A 204 -7.07 0.04 -15.50
CA PRO A 204 -8.31 -0.67 -15.79
C PRO A 204 -8.53 -0.90 -17.30
N ASP A 205 -8.10 0.03 -18.16
CA ASP A 205 -8.16 -0.11 -19.62
C ASP A 205 -7.27 -1.25 -20.16
N HIS A 206 -6.31 -1.72 -19.35
CA HIS A 206 -5.42 -2.84 -19.66
C HIS A 206 -5.74 -4.08 -18.79
N GLY A 207 -6.91 -4.13 -18.17
CA GLY A 207 -7.38 -5.26 -17.37
C GLY A 207 -6.78 -5.38 -15.97
N VAL A 208 -5.97 -4.41 -15.51
CA VAL A 208 -5.45 -4.39 -14.14
C VAL A 208 -6.27 -3.44 -13.29
N HIS A 209 -7.04 -3.99 -12.36
CA HIS A 209 -7.86 -3.21 -11.45
C HIS A 209 -7.23 -3.22 -10.06
N ALA A 210 -6.68 -2.08 -9.63
CA ALA A 210 -6.05 -1.95 -8.32
C ALA A 210 -6.94 -1.14 -7.37
N MET A 211 -7.06 -1.60 -6.13
CA MET A 211 -7.75 -0.87 -5.06
C MET A 211 -7.00 -1.04 -3.75
N SER A 212 -6.96 0.00 -2.93
CA SER A 212 -6.51 -0.12 -1.54
C SER A 212 -7.68 -0.56 -0.65
N LEU A 213 -7.44 -1.54 0.22
CA LEU A 213 -8.36 -2.00 1.25
C LEU A 213 -7.73 -1.74 2.61
N LEU A 214 -8.12 -0.64 3.24
CA LEU A 214 -7.65 -0.23 4.56
C LEU A 214 -8.66 -0.61 5.63
N LEU A 215 -8.26 -1.46 6.57
CA LEU A 215 -9.09 -1.91 7.68
C LEU A 215 -8.73 -1.16 8.98
N ALA A 216 -9.72 -0.75 9.75
CA ALA A 216 -9.47 -0.38 11.14
C ALA A 216 -9.06 -1.62 11.94
N GLN A 217 -7.97 -1.55 12.69
CA GLN A 217 -7.48 -2.68 13.48
C GLN A 217 -8.53 -3.21 14.47
N ARG A 218 -9.40 -2.35 15.01
CA ARG A 218 -10.55 -2.76 15.85
C ARG A 218 -11.50 -3.76 15.17
N ALA A 219 -11.43 -3.91 13.85
CA ALA A 219 -12.20 -4.89 13.09
C ALA A 219 -11.79 -6.33 13.38
N TYR A 220 -10.60 -6.56 13.94
CA TYR A 220 -10.07 -7.91 14.16
C TYR A 220 -9.12 -8.03 15.37
N LEU A 221 -8.60 -6.93 15.91
CA LEU A 221 -7.81 -6.94 17.15
C LEU A 221 -8.70 -6.71 18.38
N ARG A 222 -8.31 -7.31 19.51
CA ARG A 222 -8.85 -7.02 20.84
C ARG A 222 -8.48 -5.61 21.28
N HIS A 223 -7.20 -5.26 21.10
CA HIS A 223 -6.62 -3.96 21.44
C HIS A 223 -5.77 -3.43 20.29
N GLU A 224 -5.91 -2.14 19.97
CA GLU A 224 -5.09 -1.42 18.96
C GLU A 224 -3.79 -0.88 19.58
N SER A 225 -3.19 -1.69 20.45
CA SER A 225 -1.96 -1.43 21.21
C SER A 225 -1.25 -2.76 21.45
N PRO A 226 0.08 -2.75 21.73
CA PRO A 226 0.79 -3.96 22.09
C PRO A 226 0.06 -4.76 23.19
N PRO A 227 -0.02 -6.10 23.09
CA PRO A 227 0.67 -6.94 22.11
C PRO A 227 -0.08 -7.18 20.77
N PHE A 228 -1.09 -6.35 20.44
CA PHE A 228 -1.88 -6.46 19.20
C PHE A 228 -2.54 -7.83 19.03
N GLU A 229 -3.19 -8.29 20.10
CA GLU A 229 -3.83 -9.61 20.13
C GLU A 229 -5.07 -9.66 19.21
N PRO A 230 -5.18 -10.66 18.34
CA PRO A 230 -6.42 -10.91 17.61
C PRO A 230 -7.60 -11.22 18.53
N ASP A 231 -8.76 -10.68 18.19
CA ASP A 231 -10.04 -11.10 18.76
C ASP A 231 -10.66 -12.15 17.83
N LYS A 232 -10.78 -13.39 18.32
CA LYS A 232 -11.24 -14.53 17.53
C LYS A 232 -12.61 -14.29 16.87
N THR A 233 -13.58 -13.77 17.61
CA THR A 233 -14.93 -13.53 17.12
C THR A 233 -14.93 -12.44 16.03
N ARG A 234 -14.13 -11.39 16.22
CA ARG A 234 -14.01 -10.31 15.22
C ARG A 234 -13.31 -10.80 13.95
N VAL A 235 -12.24 -11.59 14.08
CA VAL A 235 -11.53 -12.22 12.95
C VAL A 235 -12.47 -13.13 12.16
N GLU A 236 -13.19 -14.02 12.82
CA GLU A 236 -14.13 -14.95 12.15
C GLU A 236 -15.22 -14.19 11.39
N ARG A 237 -15.83 -13.20 12.05
CA ARG A 237 -16.84 -12.35 11.43
C ARG A 237 -16.31 -11.58 10.22
N LEU A 238 -15.13 -11.00 10.33
CA LEU A 238 -14.51 -10.25 9.23
C LEU A 238 -14.13 -11.18 8.07
N ARG A 239 -13.62 -12.37 8.38
CA ARG A 239 -13.26 -13.41 7.41
C ARG A 239 -14.45 -13.83 6.55
N GLU A 240 -15.62 -14.07 7.16
CA GLU A 240 -16.83 -14.44 6.40
C GLU A 240 -17.18 -13.38 5.35
N VAL A 241 -17.15 -12.11 5.74
CA VAL A 241 -17.45 -10.98 4.85
C VAL A 241 -16.39 -10.82 3.76
N LEU A 242 -15.11 -10.94 4.12
CA LEU A 242 -14.01 -10.86 3.15
C LEU A 242 -14.03 -12.02 2.16
N GLN A 243 -14.41 -13.22 2.59
CA GLN A 243 -14.53 -14.39 1.72
C GLN A 243 -15.67 -14.22 0.70
N ASP A 244 -16.84 -13.75 1.14
CA ASP A 244 -17.94 -13.42 0.24
C ASP A 244 -17.54 -12.29 -0.74
N MET A 245 -16.90 -11.24 -0.23
CA MET A 245 -16.37 -10.14 -1.05
C MET A 245 -15.43 -10.67 -2.15
N LEU A 246 -14.39 -11.43 -1.79
CA LEU A 246 -13.44 -11.97 -2.75
C LEU A 246 -14.09 -12.92 -3.77
N THR A 247 -15.07 -13.72 -3.35
CA THR A 247 -15.85 -14.58 -4.27
C THR A 247 -16.54 -13.74 -5.33
N ARG A 248 -17.23 -12.68 -4.93
CA ARG A 248 -17.91 -11.76 -5.86
C ARG A 248 -16.93 -11.05 -6.80
N LEU A 249 -15.77 -10.64 -6.31
CA LEU A 249 -14.73 -10.02 -7.14
C LEU A 249 -14.20 -11.02 -8.19
N ILE A 250 -13.96 -12.27 -7.80
CA ILE A 250 -13.56 -13.33 -8.73
C ILE A 250 -14.64 -13.55 -9.79
N ASP A 251 -15.91 -13.67 -9.40
CA ASP A 251 -17.02 -13.84 -10.34
C ASP A 251 -17.13 -12.67 -11.32
N TRP A 252 -16.86 -11.43 -10.87
CA TRP A 252 -16.86 -10.25 -11.72
C TRP A 252 -15.83 -10.34 -12.85
N THR A 253 -14.63 -10.90 -12.59
CA THR A 253 -13.60 -11.04 -13.63
C THR A 253 -13.99 -11.98 -14.77
N ALA A 254 -14.94 -12.91 -14.52
CA ALA A 254 -15.45 -13.83 -15.53
C ALA A 254 -16.54 -13.21 -16.43
N LEU A 255 -17.06 -12.03 -16.08
CA LEU A 255 -18.04 -11.33 -16.90
C LEU A 255 -17.40 -10.82 -18.20
N PRO A 256 -18.10 -10.88 -19.34
CA PRO A 256 -17.62 -10.27 -20.58
C PRO A 256 -17.55 -8.74 -20.45
N ASP A 257 -16.60 -8.13 -21.14
CA ASP A 257 -16.46 -6.67 -21.13
C ASP A 257 -17.69 -6.03 -21.80
N LYS A 258 -18.28 -5.04 -21.12
CA LYS A 258 -19.47 -4.34 -21.63
C LYS A 258 -19.22 -3.59 -22.94
N ASN A 259 -17.95 -3.34 -23.27
CA ASN A 259 -17.51 -2.73 -24.52
C ASN A 259 -16.92 -3.77 -25.47
N GLY A 260 -17.66 -4.87 -25.71
CA GLY A 260 -17.33 -5.82 -26.77
C GLY A 260 -17.23 -5.09 -28.11
N ASN A 261 -16.04 -4.65 -28.47
CA ASN A 261 -15.67 -4.47 -29.86
C ASN A 261 -15.65 -5.89 -30.42
N GLU A 262 -16.69 -6.25 -31.18
CA GLU A 262 -16.67 -7.44 -32.00
C GLU A 262 -15.39 -7.36 -32.84
N ALA A 263 -14.36 -8.11 -32.44
CA ALA A 263 -13.27 -8.42 -33.33
C ALA A 263 -13.91 -9.19 -34.48
N SER A 264 -14.20 -8.49 -35.57
CA SER A 264 -14.71 -9.11 -36.76
C SER A 264 -13.71 -10.19 -37.17
N SER A 265 -14.20 -11.41 -37.25
CA SER A 265 -13.58 -12.45 -38.05
C SER A 265 -13.60 -11.98 -39.49
N GLY A 266 -12.62 -11.15 -39.87
CA GLY A 266 -12.36 -10.77 -41.24
C GLY A 266 -11.87 -12.00 -41.99
N GLU A 267 -12.78 -12.59 -42.75
CA GLU A 267 -12.48 -13.61 -43.74
C GLU A 267 -11.38 -13.12 -44.68
N VAL A 268 -10.35 -13.94 -44.83
CA VAL A 268 -9.30 -13.80 -45.84
C VAL A 268 -9.96 -13.85 -47.21
N SER A 269 -9.92 -12.73 -47.93
CA SER A 269 -10.28 -12.65 -49.35
C SER A 269 -9.18 -11.95 -50.12
N GLN A 270 -8.59 -12.76 -51.00
CA GLN A 270 -7.59 -12.58 -52.06
C GLN A 270 -7.36 -11.17 -52.66
N GLU A 271 -6.08 -10.96 -53.01
CA GLU A 271 -5.51 -9.89 -53.86
C GLU A 271 -6.22 -9.77 -55.23
N PRO A 272 -6.01 -8.63 -55.93
CA PRO A 272 -4.99 -8.65 -56.99
C PRO A 272 -4.09 -7.38 -57.08
N GLU A 273 -2.94 -7.59 -57.73
CA GLU A 273 -1.93 -6.66 -58.29
C GLU A 273 -2.54 -5.53 -59.17
N ALA A 274 -1.91 -4.42 -59.61
CA ALA A 274 -0.54 -3.91 -59.72
C ALA A 274 -0.57 -2.40 -60.11
N ASP A 275 0.62 -1.75 -60.13
CA ASP A 275 1.02 -0.50 -60.84
C ASP A 275 0.40 0.84 -60.36
N SER A 276 1.07 1.99 -60.30
CA SER A 276 2.36 2.46 -60.84
C SER A 276 2.71 3.82 -60.17
N ASP A 277 4.01 4.07 -59.93
CA ASP A 277 4.64 5.40 -59.74
C ASP A 277 4.49 6.24 -61.05
N PRO A 278 4.52 7.60 -61.11
CA PRO A 278 5.68 8.40 -60.68
C PRO A 278 5.43 9.86 -60.18
N SER A 279 6.52 10.41 -59.64
CA SER A 279 7.02 11.80 -59.79
C SER A 279 6.57 12.90 -58.81
N GLY A 280 7.55 13.70 -58.37
CA GLY A 280 7.32 15.04 -57.81
C GLY A 280 8.45 15.55 -56.92
N GLU A 281 9.44 16.19 -57.52
CA GLU A 281 10.59 16.86 -56.90
C GLU A 281 10.22 18.08 -56.01
N MET A 282 11.08 18.27 -54.99
CA MET A 282 11.61 19.51 -54.38
C MET A 282 10.79 20.81 -54.28
N SER A 283 10.81 21.42 -53.09
CA SER A 283 11.36 22.79 -52.92
C SER A 283 11.55 23.15 -51.44
N ASP A 284 12.70 23.76 -51.17
CA ASP A 284 13.09 24.47 -49.95
C ASP A 284 12.26 25.73 -49.67
N ASP A 285 12.38 26.22 -48.43
CA ASP A 285 12.63 27.61 -48.02
C ASP A 285 11.80 28.17 -46.85
N GLU A 286 12.58 28.46 -45.80
CA GLU A 286 12.67 29.70 -45.02
C GLU A 286 11.60 30.17 -44.02
N VAL A 287 12.11 30.26 -42.77
CA VAL A 287 12.21 31.45 -41.88
C VAL A 287 10.92 32.12 -41.39
N VAL A 288 10.84 32.31 -40.06
CA VAL A 288 10.66 33.61 -39.35
C VAL A 288 10.29 33.31 -37.87
N ALA A 289 11.21 33.62 -36.95
CA ALA A 289 10.92 34.16 -35.62
C ALA A 289 11.00 35.72 -35.74
N PRO A 290 10.56 36.58 -34.79
CA PRO A 290 10.46 36.35 -33.34
C PRO A 290 9.28 37.09 -32.64
N ASN A 291 9.19 36.99 -31.31
CA ASN A 291 9.08 38.19 -30.47
C ASN A 291 9.38 37.91 -29.00
N ALA A 292 10.13 38.84 -28.41
CA ALA A 292 10.41 39.02 -26.99
C ALA A 292 9.54 40.18 -26.44
N GLU A 293 9.79 40.54 -25.17
CA GLU A 293 9.19 41.62 -24.34
C GLU A 293 8.04 41.13 -23.43
N GLU A 294 7.96 41.42 -22.13
CA GLU A 294 8.64 42.42 -21.27
C GLU A 294 8.41 42.07 -19.76
N THR A 295 9.36 42.49 -18.90
CA THR A 295 9.30 43.07 -17.52
C THR A 295 8.03 42.93 -16.62
N GLU A 296 8.01 42.91 -15.28
CA GLU A 296 8.88 43.50 -14.24
C GLU A 296 8.44 43.04 -12.81
N HIS A 297 9.40 43.04 -11.86
CA HIS A 297 9.34 43.47 -10.44
C HIS A 297 8.50 42.85 -9.30
N ARG A 298 9.27 42.59 -8.21
CA ARG A 298 9.00 42.78 -6.75
C ARG A 298 8.01 41.81 -6.06
N GLN A 299 8.17 41.37 -4.82
CA GLN A 299 8.99 41.82 -3.68
C GLN A 299 9.06 40.69 -2.64
N GLU A 300 10.21 40.50 -2.02
CA GLU A 300 10.38 39.72 -0.78
C GLU A 300 9.69 40.44 0.38
N ALA A 301 9.09 39.67 1.29
CA ALA A 301 8.69 40.13 2.62
C ALA A 301 9.05 39.06 3.65
N GLU A 302 10.13 39.34 4.37
CA GLU A 302 10.53 38.74 5.63
C GLU A 302 9.39 38.87 6.66
N ILE A 303 9.18 37.81 7.47
CA ILE A 303 8.48 37.94 8.75
C ILE A 303 9.44 37.50 9.83
N GLU A 304 9.78 38.51 10.63
CA GLU A 304 10.63 38.53 11.80
C GLU A 304 9.99 37.77 12.97
N VAL A 305 10.84 37.06 13.72
CA VAL A 305 10.53 36.22 14.87
C VAL A 305 10.88 37.01 16.12
N ASP A 306 10.05 36.98 17.15
CA ASP A 306 10.41 37.49 18.48
C ASP A 306 9.63 36.73 19.58
N PRO A 307 10.07 36.73 20.86
CA PRO A 307 10.62 35.52 21.46
C PRO A 307 9.88 35.01 22.71
N VAL A 308 10.41 33.87 23.14
CA VAL A 308 10.19 33.06 24.35
C VAL A 308 9.99 33.86 25.63
N ASP A 309 9.00 33.45 26.44
CA ASP A 309 9.02 33.68 27.90
C ASP A 309 9.00 32.33 28.64
N ALA A 310 9.84 32.25 29.66
CA ALA A 310 10.15 31.06 30.44
C ALA A 310 9.64 31.27 31.86
N SER A 311 8.92 30.28 32.41
CA SER A 311 8.79 30.15 33.86
C SER A 311 8.64 28.69 34.33
N GLN A 312 9.73 28.25 34.96
CA GLN A 312 9.83 27.54 36.25
C GLN A 312 9.21 26.14 36.44
N SER A 313 10.14 25.18 36.43
CA SER A 313 10.37 24.10 37.41
C SER A 313 9.50 24.01 38.67
N THR A 314 9.04 22.80 38.99
CA THR A 314 9.25 22.14 40.30
C THR A 314 9.22 20.62 40.14
N SER A 315 9.77 19.94 41.15
CA SER A 315 10.52 18.68 41.18
C SER A 315 9.79 17.52 41.89
N ASN A 316 10.32 16.30 41.66
CA ASN A 316 10.35 15.11 42.55
C ASN A 316 9.01 14.39 42.85
N ASP A 317 8.91 13.09 43.09
CA ASP A 317 9.85 11.95 43.12
C ASP A 317 9.05 10.63 43.06
N SER A 318 9.78 9.55 42.79
CA SER A 318 9.57 8.10 43.04
C SER A 318 8.33 7.57 43.78
N ASP A 319 7.81 6.42 43.32
CA ASP A 319 7.95 5.13 44.06
C ASP A 319 7.50 3.90 43.22
N GLU A 320 8.38 2.89 43.18
CA GLU A 320 8.15 1.51 42.72
C GLU A 320 7.35 0.70 43.76
N PRO A 321 6.93 -0.54 43.43
CA PRO A 321 7.71 -1.65 43.98
C PRO A 321 7.91 -2.87 43.05
N GLU A 322 8.94 -3.63 43.44
CA GLU A 322 9.49 -4.84 42.83
C GLU A 322 8.64 -6.13 42.88
N SER A 323 8.96 -6.99 41.90
CA SER A 323 9.21 -8.45 41.98
C SER A 323 8.06 -9.47 41.87
N GLY A 324 8.26 -10.36 40.88
CA GLY A 324 8.29 -11.81 41.10
C GLY A 324 7.17 -12.61 40.44
N VAL A 325 7.51 -13.41 39.42
CA VAL A 325 7.37 -14.89 39.40
C VAL A 325 7.73 -15.41 37.98
N SER A 326 8.49 -16.50 38.00
CA SER A 326 9.00 -17.32 36.90
C SER A 326 7.89 -18.07 36.12
N ASP A 327 8.13 -18.39 34.85
CA ASP A 327 8.26 -19.80 34.40
C ASP A 327 8.39 -19.97 32.87
N GLU A 328 9.25 -20.93 32.53
CA GLU A 328 9.22 -21.89 31.40
C GLU A 328 9.24 -21.38 29.94
N LEU A 329 10.39 -21.60 29.30
CA LEU A 329 10.57 -21.65 27.84
C LEU A 329 10.50 -23.11 27.36
N PRO A 330 9.83 -23.40 26.22
CA PRO A 330 10.15 -24.58 25.43
C PRO A 330 10.86 -24.22 24.11
N GLU A 331 12.03 -24.84 23.96
CA GLU A 331 12.66 -25.43 22.77
C GLU A 331 12.49 -24.78 21.38
N LYS A 332 13.62 -24.35 20.81
CA LYS A 332 13.80 -24.01 19.39
C LYS A 332 13.98 -25.27 18.54
N PRO A 333 13.36 -25.38 17.34
CA PRO A 333 13.80 -26.31 16.31
C PRO A 333 14.91 -25.71 15.44
N LEU A 334 15.83 -26.59 15.02
CA LEU A 334 16.99 -26.35 14.18
C LEU A 334 16.65 -25.79 12.78
N LEU A 335 17.46 -24.83 12.32
CA LEU A 335 17.61 -24.47 10.92
C LEU A 335 18.42 -25.55 10.20
N VAL A 336 17.84 -26.16 9.17
CA VAL A 336 18.57 -26.92 8.16
C VAL A 336 18.77 -25.99 6.97
N ALA A 337 20.03 -25.75 6.62
CA ALA A 337 20.41 -25.05 5.40
C ALA A 337 20.35 -26.00 4.21
N GLU A 338 19.75 -25.54 3.11
CA GLU A 338 20.30 -25.58 1.74
C GLU A 338 19.50 -24.65 0.82
#